data_AF-A0A6P7U0W7-F1
#
_entry.id   AF-A0A6P7U0W7-F1
#
_cell.length_a   1.000
_cell.length_b   1.000
_cell.length_c   1.000
_cell.angle_alpha   90.00
_cell.angle_beta   90.00
_cell.angle_gamma   90.00
#
_symmetry.space_group_name_H-M   'P 1'
#
loop_
_entity.id
_entity.type
_entity.pdbx_description
1 polymer ?
#
loop_
_entity_poly.entity_id
_entity_poly.type
_entity_poly.pdbx_seq_one_letter_code
_entity_poly.pdbx_strand_id
1 'polypeptide(L)'
;MGINEDTGNRNRLAKITHFYSSISNETMTTLDDYVDRMDPKQPAIYYIGGDSLQTVQKSPFVERLMRRNYEILYLLDPVDEYAVGHLTEHKGKRFQNIAKGDIEISESDQVAERRAQLEVEYKEFGDRIKSILNVLISKVKLSHRLVNTSCVVVADTDGLTGNMERIMTAQTAHRAQDPTAR
;
A
#
# COMPACT_ATOMS: atom_id res chain seq x y z
N MET A 1 -3.99 -17.11 -8.97
CA MET A 1 -5.36 -17.47 -9.40
C MET A 1 -6.17 -18.14 -8.30
N GLY A 2 -5.69 -19.22 -7.68
CA GLY A 2 -6.46 -19.94 -6.64
C GLY A 2 -6.99 -19.07 -5.48
N ILE A 3 -6.24 -18.08 -4.99
CA ILE A 3 -6.72 -17.16 -3.94
C ILE A 3 -7.96 -16.35 -4.39
N ASN A 4 -8.01 -15.97 -5.66
CA ASN A 4 -9.12 -15.20 -6.22
C ASN A 4 -10.38 -16.08 -6.39
N GLU A 5 -10.19 -17.30 -6.88
CA GLU A 5 -11.28 -18.16 -7.36
C GLU A 5 -11.78 -19.16 -6.31
N ASP A 6 -10.89 -19.76 -5.52
CA ASP A 6 -11.21 -20.81 -4.55
C ASP A 6 -11.37 -20.20 -3.14
N THR A 7 -12.57 -19.66 -2.89
CA THR A 7 -12.96 -19.11 -1.58
C THR A 7 -12.86 -20.14 -0.46
N GLY A 8 -13.13 -21.41 -0.73
CA GLY A 8 -13.14 -22.49 0.26
C GLY A 8 -11.75 -22.85 0.77
N ASN A 9 -10.74 -22.81 -0.10
CA ASN A 9 -9.34 -23.08 0.26
C ASN A 9 -8.49 -21.82 0.41
N ARG A 10 -9.05 -20.61 0.25
CA ARG A 10 -8.30 -19.34 0.28
C ARG A 10 -7.32 -19.22 1.46
N ASN A 11 -7.75 -19.56 2.68
CA ASN A 11 -6.90 -19.49 3.86
C ASN A 11 -5.76 -20.52 3.86
N ARG A 12 -5.93 -21.66 3.19
CA ARG A 12 -4.86 -22.66 3.00
C ARG A 12 -3.90 -22.21 1.92
N LEU A 13 -4.42 -21.62 0.84
CA LEU A 13 -3.63 -21.06 -0.25
C LEU A 13 -2.81 -19.84 0.19
N ALA A 14 -3.35 -19.02 1.09
CA ALA A 14 -2.62 -17.89 1.67
C ALA A 14 -1.35 -18.33 2.40
N LYS A 15 -1.33 -19.49 3.05
CA LYS A 15 -0.15 -19.98 3.79
C LYS A 15 1.04 -20.36 2.92
N ILE A 16 0.80 -20.65 1.64
CA ILE A 16 1.85 -21.08 0.70
C ILE A 16 2.29 -19.95 -0.24
N THR A 17 1.77 -18.73 -0.06
CA THR A 17 2.23 -17.59 -0.83
C THR A 17 3.61 -17.14 -0.37
N HIS A 18 4.37 -16.61 -1.33
CA HIS A 18 5.73 -16.15 -1.14
C HIS A 18 5.82 -14.76 -1.75
N PHE A 19 6.40 -13.82 -0.99
CA PHE A 19 6.57 -12.44 -1.43
C PHE A 19 7.97 -11.94 -1.09
N TYR A 20 8.49 -11.01 -1.87
CA TYR A 20 9.63 -10.22 -1.41
C TYR A 20 9.19 -9.27 -0.28
N SER A 21 10.10 -8.92 0.61
CA SER A 21 9.82 -7.93 1.65
C SER A 21 10.99 -7.00 1.88
N SER A 22 10.76 -5.89 2.58
CA SER A 22 11.79 -4.92 2.96
C SER A 22 12.93 -5.49 3.81
N ILE A 23 12.71 -6.64 4.46
CA ILE A 23 13.71 -7.36 5.26
C ILE A 23 14.37 -8.45 4.40
N SER A 24 13.58 -9.16 3.59
CA SER A 24 14.06 -10.26 2.74
C SER A 24 14.01 -9.84 1.27
N ASN A 25 15.01 -9.05 0.87
CA ASN A 25 15.12 -8.50 -0.48
C ASN A 25 15.59 -9.52 -1.53
N GLU A 26 16.31 -10.57 -1.11
CA GLU A 26 16.92 -11.57 -2.01
C GLU A 26 16.17 -12.91 -2.00
N THR A 27 15.47 -13.20 -0.90
CA THR A 27 14.70 -14.44 -0.71
C THR A 27 13.25 -14.08 -0.42
N MET A 28 12.32 -14.79 -1.03
CA MET A 28 10.91 -14.59 -0.71
C MET A 28 10.61 -15.12 0.70
N THR A 29 9.67 -14.47 1.39
CA THR A 29 9.15 -14.85 2.70
C THR A 29 7.70 -15.33 2.58
N THR A 30 7.28 -16.20 3.50
CA THR A 30 5.85 -16.52 3.65
C THR A 30 5.13 -15.47 4.50
N LEU A 31 3.79 -15.48 4.43
CA LEU A 31 2.97 -14.67 5.33
C LEU A 31 3.07 -15.11 6.80
N ASP A 32 3.34 -16.39 7.05
CA ASP A 32 3.54 -16.89 8.41
C ASP A 32 4.82 -16.32 9.01
N ASP A 33 5.92 -16.36 8.27
CA ASP A 33 7.20 -15.81 8.73
C ASP A 33 7.14 -14.28 8.90
N TYR A 34 6.38 -13.58 8.05
CA TYR A 34 6.12 -12.14 8.22
C TYR A 34 5.44 -11.87 9.55
N VAL A 35 4.34 -12.59 9.86
CA VAL A 35 3.59 -12.40 11.11
C VAL A 35 4.47 -12.70 12.33
N ASP A 36 5.33 -13.70 12.23
CA ASP A 36 6.23 -14.07 13.33
C ASP A 36 7.31 -12.99 13.60
N ARG A 37 7.62 -12.14 12.60
CA ARG A 37 8.51 -10.97 12.73
C ARG A 37 7.80 -9.65 13.04
N MET A 38 6.46 -9.62 13.04
CA MET A 38 5.72 -8.38 13.28
C MET A 38 5.98 -7.81 14.66
N ASP A 39 6.13 -6.49 14.73
CA ASP A 39 6.13 -5.80 16.01
C ASP A 39 4.77 -6.00 16.70
N PRO A 40 4.71 -6.26 18.03
CA PRO A 40 3.45 -6.46 18.74
C PRO A 40 2.46 -5.29 18.59
N LYS A 41 2.95 -4.06 18.40
CA LYS A 41 2.15 -2.85 18.21
C LYS A 41 1.76 -2.60 16.76
N GLN A 42 2.25 -3.42 15.82
CA GLN A 42 1.92 -3.31 14.41
C GLN A 42 0.46 -3.74 14.16
N PRO A 43 -0.40 -2.83 13.64
CA PRO A 43 -1.83 -3.11 13.47
C PRO A 43 -2.14 -4.00 12.27
N ALA A 44 -1.33 -3.92 11.21
CA ALA A 44 -1.64 -4.53 9.91
C ALA A 44 -0.39 -5.09 9.22
N ILE A 45 -0.60 -6.02 8.28
CA ILE A 45 0.40 -6.47 7.31
C ILE A 45 0.48 -5.41 6.21
N TYR A 46 1.61 -4.72 6.11
CA TYR A 46 1.80 -3.65 5.12
C TYR A 46 2.30 -4.22 3.81
N TYR A 47 1.75 -3.72 2.71
CA TYR A 47 2.19 -4.09 1.37
C TYR A 47 2.13 -2.92 0.39
N ILE A 48 2.92 -3.03 -0.68
CA ILE A 48 2.90 -2.12 -1.84
C ILE A 48 3.04 -2.90 -3.14
N GLY A 49 2.27 -2.49 -4.15
CA GLY A 49 2.41 -2.97 -5.52
C GLY A 49 3.35 -2.10 -6.35
N GLY A 50 4.14 -2.72 -7.22
CA GLY A 50 4.97 -2.01 -8.20
C GLY A 50 5.45 -2.91 -9.33
N ASP A 51 6.18 -2.34 -10.30
CA ASP A 51 6.72 -3.09 -11.46
C ASP A 51 8.06 -3.77 -11.18
N SER A 52 8.79 -3.31 -10.17
CA SER A 52 10.11 -3.80 -9.84
C SER A 52 10.42 -3.55 -8.38
N LEU A 53 11.31 -4.39 -7.83
CA LEU A 53 11.82 -4.26 -6.48
C LEU A 53 12.44 -2.88 -6.23
N GLN A 54 13.16 -2.34 -7.23
CA GLN A 54 13.80 -1.02 -7.13
C GLN A 54 12.78 0.11 -7.00
N THR A 55 11.66 0.03 -7.74
CA THR A 55 10.59 1.03 -7.71
C THR A 55 9.93 1.07 -6.34
N VAL A 56 9.55 -0.11 -5.80
CA VAL A 56 8.86 -0.18 -4.52
C VAL A 56 9.75 0.19 -3.34
N GLN A 57 11.04 -0.16 -3.38
CA GLN A 57 12.01 0.21 -2.34
C GLN A 57 12.29 1.71 -2.28
N LYS A 58 12.27 2.40 -3.44
CA LYS A 58 12.48 3.85 -3.53
C LYS A 58 11.20 4.66 -3.38
N SER A 59 10.07 4.01 -3.12
CA SER A 59 8.76 4.65 -3.06
C SER A 59 8.66 5.59 -1.85
N PRO A 60 8.09 6.81 -1.99
CA PRO A 60 7.82 7.68 -0.85
C PRO A 60 6.93 7.02 0.23
N PHE A 61 6.09 6.06 -0.18
CA PHE A 61 5.18 5.36 0.73
C PHE A 61 5.90 4.48 1.77
N VAL A 62 7.13 4.02 1.48
CA VAL A 62 7.87 3.12 2.38
C VAL A 62 8.65 3.87 3.46
N GLU A 63 8.89 5.18 3.30
CA GLU A 63 9.87 5.93 4.10
C GLU A 63 9.64 5.84 5.62
N ARG A 64 8.43 6.19 6.09
CA ARG A 64 8.13 6.21 7.53
C ARG A 64 8.07 4.82 8.14
N LEU A 65 7.52 3.86 7.40
CA LEU A 65 7.39 2.48 7.83
C LEU A 65 8.78 1.84 8.01
N MET A 66 9.68 2.06 7.04
CA MET A 66 11.08 1.63 7.18
C MET A 66 11.79 2.32 8.33
N ARG A 67 11.58 3.63 8.54
CA ARG A 67 12.14 4.33 9.73
C ARG A 67 11.62 3.78 11.07
N ARG A 68 10.45 3.13 11.08
CA ARG A 68 9.88 2.47 12.26
C ARG A 68 10.16 0.96 12.30
N ASN A 69 11.00 0.45 11.41
CA ASN A 69 11.32 -0.97 11.28
C ASN A 69 10.09 -1.86 11.04
N TYR A 70 9.03 -1.34 10.41
CA TYR A 70 7.93 -2.17 9.97
C TYR A 70 8.27 -2.84 8.64
N GLU A 71 8.08 -4.16 8.60
CA GLU A 71 8.27 -4.94 7.39
C GLU A 71 7.18 -4.62 6.37
N ILE A 72 7.55 -4.51 5.09
CA ILE A 72 6.64 -4.20 3.99
C ILE A 72 6.77 -5.31 2.95
N LEU A 73 5.64 -5.92 2.56
CA LEU A 73 5.57 -6.87 1.47
C LEU A 73 5.59 -6.15 0.12
N TYR A 74 6.38 -6.66 -0.82
CA TYR A 74 6.52 -6.14 -2.17
C TYR A 74 5.78 -7.07 -3.15
N LEU A 75 4.70 -6.55 -3.72
CA LEU A 75 3.90 -7.23 -4.73
C LEU A 75 4.39 -6.78 -6.11
N LEU A 76 5.10 -7.67 -6.79
CA LEU A 76 5.76 -7.34 -8.06
C LEU A 76 4.99 -7.86 -9.26
N ASP A 77 4.18 -8.92 -9.08
CA ASP A 77 3.32 -9.41 -10.15
C ASP A 77 1.96 -8.71 -10.14
N PRO A 78 1.39 -8.38 -11.31
CA PRO A 78 0.07 -7.77 -11.40
C PRO A 78 -1.03 -8.55 -10.67
N VAL A 79 -0.94 -9.88 -10.66
CA VAL A 79 -1.92 -10.76 -10.01
C VAL A 79 -1.87 -10.67 -8.49
N ASP A 80 -0.73 -10.27 -7.92
CA ASP A 80 -0.49 -10.25 -6.49
C ASP A 80 -1.35 -9.19 -5.80
N GLU A 81 -1.41 -7.97 -6.36
CA GLU A 81 -2.20 -6.89 -5.77
C GLU A 81 -3.71 -7.23 -5.79
N TYR A 82 -4.18 -7.92 -6.83
CA TYR A 82 -5.53 -8.48 -6.85
C TYR A 82 -5.72 -9.57 -5.80
N ALA A 83 -4.77 -10.51 -5.69
CA ALA A 83 -4.86 -11.63 -4.75
C ALA A 83 -4.90 -11.16 -3.30
N VAL A 84 -3.98 -10.27 -2.92
CA VAL A 84 -3.92 -9.68 -1.59
C VAL A 84 -5.15 -8.82 -1.31
N GLY A 85 -5.72 -8.14 -2.32
CA GLY A 85 -6.98 -7.43 -2.18
C GLY A 85 -8.17 -8.32 -1.80
N HIS A 86 -8.15 -9.62 -2.16
CA HIS A 86 -9.18 -10.59 -1.76
C HIS A 86 -8.90 -11.27 -0.41
N LEU A 87 -7.69 -11.09 0.15
CA LEU A 87 -7.35 -11.58 1.48
C LEU A 87 -7.80 -10.56 2.52
N THR A 88 -8.81 -10.91 3.31
CA THR A 88 -9.32 -10.05 4.38
C THR A 88 -8.34 -9.93 5.53
N GLU A 89 -7.80 -11.07 5.98
CA GLU A 89 -6.84 -11.16 7.08
C GLU A 89 -6.02 -12.44 7.01
N HIS A 90 -4.87 -12.44 7.68
CA HIS A 90 -4.03 -13.62 7.90
C HIS A 90 -3.62 -13.67 9.36
N LYS A 91 -3.88 -14.79 10.06
CA LYS A 91 -3.68 -14.92 11.52
C LYS A 91 -4.28 -13.74 12.33
N GLY A 92 -5.44 -13.23 11.91
CA GLY A 92 -6.14 -12.09 12.55
C GLY A 92 -5.53 -10.71 12.28
N LYS A 93 -4.53 -10.61 11.40
CA LYS A 93 -3.94 -9.35 10.95
C LYS A 93 -4.48 -8.97 9.58
N ARG A 94 -5.00 -7.75 9.44
CA ARG A 94 -5.51 -7.22 8.17
C ARG A 94 -4.38 -6.80 7.25
N PHE A 95 -4.63 -6.84 5.95
CA PHE A 95 -3.72 -6.31 4.95
C PHE A 95 -3.99 -4.83 4.70
N GLN A 96 -2.93 -4.01 4.64
CA GLN A 96 -3.05 -2.58 4.33
C GLN A 96 -2.08 -2.17 3.21
N ASN A 97 -2.66 -1.65 2.12
CA ASN A 97 -1.89 -1.08 1.02
C ASN A 97 -1.39 0.30 1.43
N ILE A 98 -0.07 0.49 1.46
CA ILE A 98 0.54 1.73 1.96
C ILE A 98 0.41 2.89 0.96
N ALA A 99 -0.01 2.60 -0.28
CA ALA A 99 -0.30 3.59 -1.32
C ALA A 99 -1.79 4.02 -1.36
N LYS A 100 -2.63 3.50 -0.46
CA LYS A 100 -4.05 3.87 -0.34
C LYS A 100 -4.38 4.55 0.99
N GLY A 101 -5.43 5.36 0.96
CA GLY A 101 -6.13 5.90 2.12
C GLY A 101 -5.19 6.54 3.14
N ASP A 102 -5.61 6.58 4.40
CA ASP A 102 -4.70 6.87 5.51
C ASP A 102 -4.10 5.57 6.04
N ILE A 103 -2.80 5.54 6.28
CA ILE A 103 -2.11 4.37 6.83
C ILE A 103 -2.15 4.42 8.35
N GLU A 104 -2.40 3.28 8.99
CA GLU A 104 -2.33 3.19 10.44
C GLU A 104 -0.86 3.00 10.81
N ILE A 105 -0.30 3.87 11.65
CA ILE A 105 1.07 3.72 12.14
C ILE A 105 1.07 4.04 13.62
N SER A 106 1.45 3.09 14.48
CA SER A 106 1.43 3.32 15.94
C SER A 106 2.42 4.42 16.32
N GLU A 107 1.94 5.54 16.82
CA GLU A 107 2.74 6.70 17.23
C GLU A 107 2.51 7.05 18.70
N SER A 108 3.42 7.84 19.28
CA SER A 108 3.23 8.37 20.63
C SER A 108 2.26 9.54 20.64
N ASP A 109 1.59 9.74 21.78
CA ASP A 109 0.61 10.82 21.98
C ASP A 109 1.20 12.20 21.66
N GLN A 110 2.44 12.46 22.06
CA GLN A 110 3.13 13.72 21.73
C GLN A 110 3.27 13.97 20.23
N VAL A 111 3.53 12.93 19.44
CA VAL A 111 3.65 13.05 17.98
C VAL A 111 2.27 13.29 17.34
N ALA A 112 1.23 12.61 17.85
CA ALA A 112 -0.14 12.80 17.40
C ALA A 112 -0.65 14.22 17.70
N GLU A 113 -0.42 14.73 18.91
CA GLU A 113 -0.77 16.10 19.30
C GLU A 113 -0.05 17.14 18.44
N ARG A 114 1.26 16.96 18.21
CA ARG A 114 2.02 17.87 17.36
C ARG A 114 1.51 17.87 15.93
N ARG A 115 1.12 16.71 15.39
CA ARG A 115 0.50 16.62 14.06
C ARG A 115 -0.82 17.37 14.01
N ALA A 116 -1.69 17.19 15.01
CA ALA A 116 -2.98 17.87 15.07
C ALA A 116 -2.81 19.41 15.08
N GLN A 117 -1.81 19.93 15.80
CA GLN A 117 -1.47 21.35 15.76
C GLN A 117 -1.03 21.81 14.36
N LEU A 118 -0.14 21.04 13.72
CA LEU A 118 0.33 21.35 12.36
C LEU A 118 -0.80 21.26 11.33
N GLU A 119 -1.76 20.34 11.48
CA GLU A 119 -2.92 20.26 10.59
C GLU A 119 -3.77 21.54 10.63
N VAL A 120 -3.88 22.18 11.80
CA VAL A 120 -4.56 23.47 11.94
C VAL A 120 -3.71 24.59 11.33
N GLU A 121 -2.41 24.62 11.64
CA GLU A 121 -1.46 25.63 11.15
C GLU A 121 -1.37 25.65 9.61
N TYR A 122 -1.32 24.48 8.98
CA TYR A 122 -1.15 24.33 7.52
C TYR A 122 -2.49 24.23 6.77
N LYS A 123 -3.63 24.39 7.44
CA LYS A 123 -4.95 24.27 6.82
C LYS A 123 -5.14 25.26 5.67
N GLU A 124 -4.84 26.53 5.88
CA GLU A 124 -4.98 27.57 4.85
C GLU A 124 -4.07 27.31 3.64
N PHE A 125 -2.86 26.81 3.88
CA PHE A 125 -1.93 26.41 2.83
C PHE A 125 -2.48 25.23 2.01
N GLY A 126 -3.03 24.21 2.69
CA GLY A 126 -3.67 23.08 2.04
C GLY A 126 -4.88 23.49 1.19
N ASP A 127 -5.72 24.39 1.72
CA ASP A 127 -6.89 24.91 1.01
C ASP A 127 -6.48 25.73 -0.23
N ARG A 128 -5.38 26.50 -0.15
CA ARG A 128 -4.82 27.22 -1.29
C ARG A 128 -4.31 26.27 -2.38
N ILE A 129 -3.62 25.19 -2.02
CA ILE A 129 -3.18 24.16 -2.98
C ILE A 129 -4.41 23.51 -3.63
N LYS A 130 -5.43 23.15 -2.84
CA LYS A 130 -6.67 22.57 -3.36
C LYS A 130 -7.39 23.50 -4.33
N SER A 131 -7.39 24.81 -4.07
CA SER A 131 -7.98 25.80 -4.98
C SER A 131 -7.26 25.82 -6.34
N ILE A 132 -5.92 25.76 -6.33
CA ILE A 132 -5.10 25.74 -7.56
C ILE A 132 -5.30 24.43 -8.35
N LEU A 133 -5.43 23.30 -7.65
CA LEU A 133 -5.49 21.95 -8.23
C LEU A 133 -6.89 21.33 -8.22
N ASN A 134 -7.94 22.14 -8.10
CA ASN A 134 -9.35 21.75 -7.89
C ASN A 134 -9.79 20.52 -8.71
N VAL A 135 -9.47 20.49 -10.00
CA VAL A 135 -9.91 19.44 -10.93
C VAL A 135 -9.08 18.15 -10.81
N LEU A 136 -7.86 18.24 -10.26
CA LEU A 136 -6.88 17.17 -10.25
C LEU A 136 -6.82 16.40 -8.92
N ILE A 137 -7.19 17.04 -7.81
CA ILE A 137 -7.09 16.43 -6.47
C ILE A 137 -8.39 16.56 -5.67
N SER A 138 -8.71 15.53 -4.89
CA SER A 138 -9.90 15.53 -4.03
C SER A 138 -9.68 16.32 -2.73
N LYS A 139 -8.52 16.16 -2.11
CA LYS A 139 -8.19 16.76 -0.80
C LYS A 139 -6.67 16.87 -0.61
N VAL A 140 -6.25 17.89 0.13
CA VAL A 140 -4.87 18.02 0.65
C VAL A 140 -4.91 17.70 2.15
N LYS A 141 -3.96 16.91 2.62
CA LYS A 141 -3.79 16.56 4.04
C LYS A 141 -2.31 16.64 4.40
N LEU A 142 -2.02 16.92 5.68
CA LEU A 142 -0.69 16.73 6.22
C LEU A 142 -0.40 15.23 6.29
N SER A 143 0.75 14.81 5.78
CA SER A 143 1.13 13.41 5.74
C SER A 143 1.92 13.01 6.99
N HIS A 144 1.57 11.86 7.57
CA HIS A 144 2.38 11.18 8.60
C HIS A 144 3.19 10.00 8.07
N ARG A 145 3.11 9.71 6.76
CA ARG A 145 3.85 8.61 6.09
C ARG A 145 5.17 9.02 5.44
N LEU A 146 5.35 10.33 5.23
CA LEU A 146 6.52 10.87 4.56
C LEU A 146 7.57 11.29 5.57
N VAL A 147 8.79 11.37 5.08
CA VAL A 147 9.98 11.60 5.89
C VAL A 147 10.95 12.53 5.18
N ASN A 148 11.39 12.13 3.98
CA ASN A 148 12.34 12.89 3.16
C ASN A 148 11.60 13.54 1.99
N THR A 149 10.58 12.87 1.46
CA THR A 149 9.77 13.38 0.37
C THR A 149 8.80 14.46 0.86
N SER A 150 8.66 15.55 0.09
CA SER A 150 7.83 16.71 0.46
C SER A 150 6.33 16.48 0.29
N CYS A 151 5.90 15.77 -0.77
CA CYS A 151 4.51 15.43 -1.02
C CYS A 151 4.37 14.15 -1.85
N VAL A 152 3.20 13.51 -1.75
CA VAL A 152 2.85 12.32 -2.53
C VAL A 152 1.36 12.31 -2.84
N VAL A 153 0.97 11.81 -4.01
CA VAL A 153 -0.43 11.59 -4.37
C VAL A 153 -0.83 10.21 -3.88
N VAL A 154 -1.91 10.13 -3.11
CA VAL A 154 -2.41 8.88 -2.52
C VAL A 154 -3.76 8.54 -3.15
N ALA A 155 -3.96 7.28 -3.48
CA ALA A 155 -5.27 6.79 -3.86
C ALA A 155 -6.22 6.80 -2.65
N ASP A 156 -7.52 6.96 -2.89
CA ASP A 156 -8.51 6.81 -1.82
C ASP A 156 -8.56 5.34 -1.34
N THR A 157 -9.19 5.10 -0.19
CA THR A 157 -9.30 3.78 0.44
C THR A 157 -9.86 2.73 -0.52
N ASP A 158 -10.92 3.10 -1.25
CA ASP A 158 -11.59 2.23 -2.24
C ASP A 158 -11.10 2.49 -3.67
N GLY A 159 -10.19 3.44 -3.87
CA GLY A 159 -9.68 3.84 -5.17
C GLY A 159 -8.66 2.86 -5.75
N LEU A 160 -8.31 3.06 -7.03
CA LEU A 160 -7.21 2.33 -7.67
C LEU A 160 -5.88 2.95 -7.26
N THR A 161 -4.90 2.10 -6.93
CA THR A 161 -3.51 2.56 -6.78
C THR A 161 -2.92 2.90 -8.15
N GLY A 162 -1.83 3.68 -8.19
CA GLY A 162 -1.12 3.94 -9.45
C GLY A 162 -0.60 2.66 -10.11
N ASN A 163 -0.25 1.64 -9.32
CA ASN A 163 0.12 0.32 -9.87
C ASN A 163 -1.09 -0.37 -10.53
N MET A 164 -2.23 -0.40 -9.83
CA MET A 164 -3.46 -1.00 -10.35
C MET A 164 -3.99 -0.27 -11.59
N GLU A 165 -3.96 1.07 -11.61
CA GLU A 165 -4.36 1.87 -12.77
C GLU A 165 -3.50 1.55 -13.99
N ARG A 166 -2.18 1.41 -13.81
CA ARG A 166 -1.26 0.98 -14.87
C ARG A 166 -1.59 -0.42 -15.39
N ILE A 167 -1.86 -1.37 -14.49
CA ILE A 167 -2.25 -2.75 -14.86
C ILE A 167 -3.55 -2.74 -15.68
N MET A 168 -4.58 -2.04 -15.20
CA MET A 168 -5.88 -1.95 -15.90
C MET A 168 -5.76 -1.27 -17.26
N THR A 169 -4.99 -0.19 -17.36
CA THR A 169 -4.76 0.52 -18.62
C THR A 169 -4.04 -0.38 -19.63
N ALA A 170 -3.01 -1.11 -19.20
CA ALA A 170 -2.28 -2.06 -20.06
C ALA A 170 -3.17 -3.22 -20.54
N GLN A 171 -3.99 -3.80 -19.65
CA GLN A 171 -4.93 -4.87 -20.01
C GLN A 171 -6.01 -4.40 -20.99
N THR A 172 -6.52 -3.19 -20.81
CA THR A 172 -7.53 -2.59 -21.69
C THR A 172 -6.95 -2.29 -23.07
N ALA A 173 -5.73 -1.75 -23.13
CA ALA A 173 -5.02 -1.50 -24.38
C ALA A 173 -4.73 -2.81 -25.14
N HIS A 174 -4.33 -3.87 -24.45
CA HIS A 174 -4.09 -5.18 -25.06
C HIS A 174 -5.38 -5.81 -25.61
N ARG A 175 -6.51 -5.69 -24.89
CA ARG A 175 -7.83 -6.12 -25.39
C ARG A 175 -8.32 -5.32 -26.59
N ALA A 176 -8.00 -4.03 -26.66
CA ALA A 176 -8.34 -3.20 -27.81
C ALA A 176 -7.53 -3.57 -29.07
N GLN A 177 -6.32 -4.11 -28.89
CA GLN A 177 -5.45 -4.56 -29.98
C GLN A 177 -5.72 -6.00 -30.44
N ASP A 178 -6.39 -6.81 -29.61
CA ASP A 178 -6.68 -8.22 -29.90
C ASP A 178 -8.18 -8.54 -29.68
N PRO A 179 -9.06 -8.23 -30.68
CA PRO A 179 -10.52 -8.32 -30.52
C PRO A 179 -11.05 -9.75 -30.30
N THR A 180 -10.21 -10.76 -30.49
CA THR A 180 -10.56 -12.18 -30.42
C THR A 180 -10.36 -12.83 -29.05
N ALA A 181 -9.82 -12.10 -28.06
CA ALA A 181 -9.66 -12.59 -26.69
C ALA A 181 -10.98 -12.50 -25.88
N ARG A 182 -11.95 -13.35 -26.21
CA ARG A 182 -13.12 -13.68 -25.36
C ARG A 182 -13.19 -15.18 -25.13
#